data_AF-A0A0C3H5Z6-F1
#
_entry.id   AF-A0A0C3H5Z6-F1
#
_cell.length_a   1.000
_cell.length_b   1.000
_cell.length_c   1.000
_cell.angle_alpha   90.00
_cell.angle_beta   90.00
_cell.angle_gamma   90.00
#
_symmetry.space_group_name_H-M   'P 1'
#
loop_
_entity.id
_entity.type
_entity.pdbx_description
1 polymer ?
#
loop_
_entity_poly.entity_id
_entity_poly.type
_entity_poly.pdbx_seq_one_letter_code
_entity_poly.pdbx_strand_id
1 'polypeptide(L)'
;MPWVIGASCLALLAAVTVVQAAPSNPIASLHVTSAAVESMMDFYDPVTGRWQPDAPWWTTGNALQALLDYMTKTGSRQYMPQVNNTVVIQSAPLPWWPSGDGDFRADSTDDTGWWALAMVRLYQLTRDPKYLTIAREDEAYIYSFWDNSTCGGGILWDIPTRSYKNAISNELYLKLTASLHNNIPNDKFYLSRALQEWEWFKASGMINSANLVNDGLSTQGTTCINNGGTTYTYNQGVILGGLAQLYMATGDQSLLETACRIADAVISSPLLSPNGILTEPCEATETCDPDGPAFKGVFVRNLDELDNILPGHPYRRYLNDQVRSMYTADRNSSNFYGLKWAGPFDQTEIARQTSAVSLLVAALEG
;
A
#
# COMPACT_ATOMS: atom_id res chain seq x y z
N MET A 1 2.76 22.62 -33.33
CA MET A 1 2.09 22.95 -32.05
C MET A 1 1.15 21.81 -31.71
N PRO A 2 1.60 20.77 -30.99
CA PRO A 2 0.71 19.71 -30.57
C PRO A 2 0.02 20.08 -29.26
N TRP A 3 -1.24 19.70 -29.22
CA TRP A 3 -2.23 19.98 -28.20
C TRP A 3 -1.99 19.13 -26.95
N VAL A 4 -2.01 19.77 -25.78
CA VAL A 4 -2.07 19.10 -24.49
C VAL A 4 -3.54 18.83 -24.18
N ILE A 5 -3.96 17.56 -24.24
CA ILE A 5 -5.23 17.11 -23.67
C ILE A 5 -4.94 16.83 -22.19
N GLY A 6 -5.25 17.80 -21.33
CA GLY A 6 -5.25 17.60 -19.88
C GLY A 6 -6.54 16.90 -19.47
N ALA A 7 -6.45 15.65 -19.04
CA ALA A 7 -7.51 15.02 -18.27
C ALA A 7 -7.42 15.57 -16.84
N SER A 8 -8.20 16.62 -16.57
CA SER A 8 -8.38 17.15 -15.22
C SER A 8 -9.44 16.32 -14.50
N CYS A 9 -9.17 15.89 -13.26
CA CYS A 9 -10.19 15.43 -12.30
C CYS A 9 -11.09 16.59 -11.80
N LEU A 10 -11.42 17.53 -12.68
CA LEU A 10 -12.38 18.60 -12.44
C LEU A 10 -13.68 18.19 -13.11
N ALA A 11 -14.62 17.71 -12.29
CA ALA A 11 -16.00 17.55 -12.72
C ALA A 11 -16.53 18.91 -13.22
N LEU A 12 -16.82 18.98 -14.52
CA LEU A 12 -17.66 20.03 -15.08
C LEU A 12 -19.00 20.03 -14.33
N LEU A 13 -19.35 21.16 -13.73
CA LEU A 13 -20.68 21.46 -13.21
C LEU A 13 -21.68 21.49 -14.38
N ALA A 14 -22.13 20.31 -14.82
CA ALA A 14 -23.34 20.15 -15.60
C ALA A 14 -24.51 19.96 -14.63
N ALA A 15 -25.65 20.58 -14.94
CA ALA A 15 -26.87 20.49 -14.15
C ALA A 15 -27.20 19.02 -13.80
N VAL A 16 -27.09 18.68 -12.51
CA VAL A 16 -27.33 17.33 -12.01
C VAL A 16 -28.84 17.07 -12.06
N THR A 17 -29.27 16.28 -13.03
CA THR A 17 -30.47 15.47 -12.84
C THR A 17 -30.18 14.53 -11.67
N VAL A 18 -30.99 14.62 -10.61
CA VAL A 18 -30.93 13.69 -9.48
C VAL A 18 -31.26 12.29 -10.00
N VAL A 19 -30.23 11.56 -10.40
CA VAL A 19 -30.31 10.11 -10.56
C VAL A 19 -30.32 9.58 -9.14
N GLN A 20 -31.42 8.93 -8.73
CA GLN A 20 -31.47 8.20 -7.47
C GLN A 20 -30.24 7.29 -7.37
N ALA A 21 -29.49 7.44 -6.27
CA ALA A 21 -28.41 6.53 -5.93
C ALA A 21 -28.94 5.09 -6.02
N ALA A 22 -28.22 4.24 -6.77
CA ALA A 22 -28.47 2.81 -6.72
C ALA A 22 -28.37 2.33 -5.26
N PRO A 23 -29.23 1.41 -4.81
CA PRO A 23 -29.24 0.96 -3.43
C PRO A 23 -27.85 0.47 -3.00
N SER A 24 -27.48 0.79 -1.76
CA SER A 24 -26.23 0.38 -1.12
C SER A 24 -25.99 -1.12 -1.28
N ASN A 25 -24.78 -1.45 -1.71
CA ASN A 25 -24.41 -2.78 -2.16
C ASN A 25 -24.10 -3.64 -0.90
N PRO A 26 -24.90 -4.66 -0.52
CA PRO A 26 -24.80 -5.35 0.78
C PRO A 26 -23.53 -6.20 0.96
N ILE A 27 -22.65 -6.25 -0.05
CA ILE A 27 -21.49 -7.16 -0.11
C ILE A 27 -20.28 -6.60 0.66
N ALA A 28 -20.02 -5.29 0.59
CA ALA A 28 -19.02 -4.63 1.45
C ALA A 28 -19.67 -4.22 2.78
N SER A 29 -20.39 -5.14 3.44
CA SER A 29 -20.99 -4.89 4.74
C SER A 29 -20.03 -5.26 5.87
N LEU A 30 -20.22 -4.64 7.04
CA LEU A 30 -19.44 -4.96 8.24
C LEU A 30 -19.41 -6.47 8.52
N HIS A 31 -20.54 -7.17 8.33
CA HIS A 31 -20.62 -8.62 8.53
C HIS A 31 -19.64 -9.39 7.63
N VAL A 32 -19.56 -9.05 6.34
CA VAL A 32 -18.67 -9.72 5.38
C VAL A 32 -17.21 -9.41 5.70
N THR A 33 -16.91 -8.15 6.02
CA THR A 33 -15.55 -7.74 6.39
C THR A 33 -15.10 -8.41 7.68
N SER A 34 -15.96 -8.44 8.72
CA SER A 34 -15.66 -9.14 9.98
C SER A 34 -15.41 -10.63 9.76
N ALA A 35 -16.21 -11.30 8.92
CA ALA A 35 -16.02 -12.70 8.59
C ALA A 35 -14.68 -12.97 7.86
N ALA A 36 -14.25 -12.08 6.97
CA ALA A 36 -12.95 -12.18 6.30
C ALA A 36 -11.78 -11.95 7.28
N VAL A 37 -11.93 -11.01 8.21
CA VAL A 37 -10.94 -10.76 9.27
C VAL A 37 -10.87 -11.95 10.23
N GLU A 38 -12.00 -12.57 10.59
CA GLU A 38 -12.03 -13.80 11.39
C GLU A 38 -11.25 -14.93 10.70
N SER A 39 -11.47 -15.18 9.41
CA SER A 39 -10.68 -16.16 8.65
C SER A 39 -9.21 -15.76 8.52
N MET A 40 -8.88 -14.46 8.47
CA MET A 40 -7.48 -14.00 8.53
C MET A 40 -6.84 -14.40 9.87
N MET A 41 -7.58 -14.38 10.98
CA MET A 41 -7.05 -14.77 12.29
C MET A 41 -6.75 -16.27 12.40
N ASP A 42 -7.27 -17.13 11.53
CA ASP A 42 -6.89 -18.55 11.48
C ASP A 42 -5.42 -18.77 11.07
N PHE A 43 -4.80 -17.79 10.42
CA PHE A 43 -3.37 -17.80 10.12
C PHE A 43 -2.50 -17.31 11.29
N TYR A 44 -3.09 -16.69 12.32
CA TYR A 44 -2.32 -16.06 13.39
C TYR A 44 -1.72 -17.10 14.35
N ASP A 45 -0.40 -17.12 14.45
CA ASP A 45 0.32 -17.92 15.43
C ASP A 45 0.70 -17.04 16.64
N PRO A 46 0.15 -17.30 17.85
CA PRO A 46 0.46 -16.52 19.03
C PRO A 46 1.89 -16.72 19.55
N VAL A 47 2.56 -17.83 19.19
CA VAL A 47 3.93 -18.13 19.64
C VAL A 47 4.94 -17.25 18.92
N THR A 48 4.77 -17.08 17.61
CA THR A 48 5.63 -16.21 16.81
C THR A 48 5.10 -14.79 16.72
N GLY A 49 3.82 -14.54 16.97
CA GLY A 49 3.19 -13.25 16.72
C GLY A 49 3.11 -12.92 15.24
N ARG A 50 3.04 -13.94 14.37
CA ARG A 50 2.99 -13.79 12.91
C ARG A 50 1.72 -14.41 12.35
N TRP A 51 1.22 -13.83 11.25
CA TRP A 51 0.24 -14.52 10.41
C TRP A 51 1.00 -15.39 9.40
N GLN A 52 0.79 -16.71 9.47
CA GLN A 52 1.48 -17.73 8.67
C GLN A 52 3.01 -17.59 8.77
N PRO A 53 3.65 -18.16 9.82
CA PRO A 53 5.07 -17.93 10.12
C PRO A 53 6.05 -18.26 8.99
N ASP A 54 5.68 -19.16 8.08
CA ASP A 54 6.51 -19.56 6.93
C ASP A 54 6.39 -18.59 5.72
N ALA A 55 5.47 -17.62 5.76
CA ALA A 55 5.38 -16.58 4.74
C ALA A 55 6.54 -15.57 4.85
N PRO A 56 6.82 -14.76 3.83
CA PRO A 56 7.79 -13.66 3.92
C PRO A 56 7.45 -12.70 5.07
N TRP A 57 8.46 -12.18 5.77
CA TRP A 57 8.28 -11.49 7.05
C TRP A 57 7.42 -10.21 6.95
N TRP A 58 7.65 -9.40 5.92
CA TRP A 58 6.86 -8.19 5.64
C TRP A 58 5.36 -8.43 5.46
N THR A 59 4.92 -9.65 5.08
CA THR A 59 3.50 -9.98 4.95
C THR A 59 2.76 -9.91 6.28
N THR A 60 3.46 -10.19 7.39
CA THR A 60 2.94 -9.98 8.75
C THR A 60 2.71 -8.48 9.03
N GLY A 61 3.64 -7.61 8.61
CA GLY A 61 3.46 -6.16 8.69
C GLY A 61 2.23 -5.69 7.90
N ASN A 62 2.00 -6.27 6.72
CA ASN A 62 0.83 -5.96 5.92
C ASN A 62 -0.50 -6.49 6.48
N ALA A 63 -0.48 -7.68 7.09
CA ALA A 63 -1.63 -8.23 7.82
C ALA A 63 -1.98 -7.38 9.05
N LEU A 64 -0.95 -6.94 9.79
CA LEU A 64 -1.10 -6.00 10.89
C LEU A 64 -1.72 -4.68 10.42
N GLN A 65 -1.19 -4.08 9.34
CA GLN A 65 -1.76 -2.87 8.75
C GLN A 65 -3.25 -3.06 8.37
N ALA A 66 -3.60 -4.16 7.67
CA ALA A 66 -4.98 -4.44 7.30
C ALA A 66 -5.92 -4.57 8.52
N LEU A 67 -5.44 -5.21 9.59
CA LEU A 67 -6.16 -5.35 10.84
C LEU A 67 -6.36 -3.98 11.53
N LEU A 68 -5.34 -3.13 11.54
CA LEU A 68 -5.41 -1.78 12.11
C LEU A 68 -6.34 -0.87 11.29
N ASP A 69 -6.37 -1.04 9.97
CA ASP A 69 -7.32 -0.34 9.10
C ASP A 69 -8.75 -0.75 9.39
N TYR A 70 -9.02 -2.06 9.54
CA TYR A 70 -10.31 -2.56 10.00
C TYR A 70 -10.70 -1.97 11.37
N MET A 71 -9.79 -1.98 12.34
CA MET A 71 -10.05 -1.46 13.70
C MET A 71 -10.26 0.06 13.72
N THR A 72 -9.62 0.79 12.82
CA THR A 72 -9.83 2.23 12.66
C THR A 72 -11.19 2.51 12.06
N LYS A 73 -11.54 1.82 10.96
CA LYS A 73 -12.77 2.08 10.20
C LYS A 73 -14.03 1.63 10.93
N THR A 74 -13.94 0.58 11.75
CA THR A 74 -15.09 0.02 12.50
C THR A 74 -15.14 0.45 13.96
N GLY A 75 -14.07 1.04 14.49
CA GLY A 75 -13.92 1.30 15.92
C GLY A 75 -13.68 0.04 16.77
N SER A 76 -13.60 -1.15 16.16
CA SER A 76 -13.34 -2.39 16.88
C SER A 76 -11.98 -2.36 17.60
N ARG A 77 -11.93 -2.97 18.79
CA ARG A 77 -10.70 -3.19 19.58
C ARG A 77 -10.47 -4.67 19.91
N GLN A 78 -11.27 -5.57 19.34
CA GLN A 78 -11.27 -7.00 19.64
C GLN A 78 -9.88 -7.64 19.48
N TYR A 79 -9.10 -7.19 18.51
CA TYR A 79 -7.82 -7.81 18.14
C TYR A 79 -6.58 -7.10 18.72
N MET A 80 -6.78 -6.17 19.67
CA MET A 80 -5.65 -5.52 20.38
C MET A 80 -4.69 -6.52 21.05
N PRO A 81 -5.12 -7.67 21.62
CA PRO A 81 -4.18 -8.65 22.16
C PRO A 81 -3.19 -9.18 21.10
N GLN A 82 -3.66 -9.47 19.89
CA GLN A 82 -2.82 -9.95 18.79
C GLN A 82 -1.93 -8.84 18.24
N VAL A 83 -2.45 -7.61 18.12
CA VAL A 83 -1.65 -6.43 17.78
C VAL A 83 -0.50 -6.25 18.76
N ASN A 84 -0.79 -6.26 20.07
CA ASN A 84 0.24 -6.07 21.10
C ASN A 84 1.26 -7.21 21.11
N ASN A 85 0.82 -8.46 20.99
CA ASN A 85 1.71 -9.62 20.95
C ASN A 85 2.62 -9.59 19.71
N THR A 86 2.06 -9.27 18.54
CA THR A 86 2.82 -9.07 17.30
C THR A 86 3.91 -8.03 17.50
N VAL A 87 3.56 -6.85 18.00
CA VAL A 87 4.54 -5.77 18.21
C VAL A 87 5.65 -6.20 19.17
N VAL A 88 5.29 -6.82 20.29
CA VAL A 88 6.28 -7.25 21.31
C VAL A 88 7.25 -8.29 20.78
N ILE A 89 6.77 -9.29 20.03
CA ILE A 89 7.63 -10.37 19.54
C ILE A 89 8.43 -9.93 18.33
N GLN A 90 7.79 -9.24 17.38
CA GLN A 90 8.39 -8.91 16.09
C GLN A 90 9.27 -7.64 16.13
N SER A 91 9.26 -6.87 17.22
CA SER A 91 10.25 -5.79 17.44
C SER A 91 11.61 -6.31 17.94
N ALA A 92 11.77 -7.61 18.18
CA ALA A 92 13.06 -8.18 18.53
C ALA A 92 14.03 -8.17 17.33
N PRO A 93 15.36 -8.17 17.55
CA PRO A 93 16.33 -8.32 16.46
C PRO A 93 16.05 -9.57 15.62
N LEU A 94 16.01 -9.40 14.29
CA LEU A 94 15.73 -10.48 13.36
C LEU A 94 16.89 -11.50 13.36
N PRO A 95 16.62 -12.81 13.45
CA PRO A 95 17.69 -13.82 13.47
C PRO A 95 18.61 -13.81 12.25
N TRP A 96 18.09 -13.44 11.07
CA TRP A 96 18.87 -13.32 9.84
C TRP A 96 19.52 -11.94 9.66
N TRP A 97 19.10 -10.93 10.43
CA TRP A 97 19.62 -9.57 10.36
C TRP A 97 19.79 -8.92 11.74
N PRO A 98 20.66 -9.48 12.61
CA PRO A 98 20.83 -8.98 13.99
C PRO A 98 21.39 -7.55 14.05
N SER A 99 22.08 -7.10 13.00
CA SER A 99 22.59 -5.73 12.88
C SER A 99 21.51 -4.65 12.74
N GLY A 100 20.27 -5.04 12.45
CA GLY A 100 19.11 -4.14 12.52
C GLY A 100 18.78 -3.71 13.96
N ASP A 101 19.26 -4.45 14.98
CA ASP A 101 19.06 -4.16 16.41
C ASP A 101 17.58 -4.07 16.85
N GLY A 102 16.69 -4.75 16.12
CA GLY A 102 15.26 -4.81 16.44
C GLY A 102 14.45 -3.66 15.86
N ASP A 103 13.30 -3.39 16.49
CA ASP A 103 12.31 -2.41 16.07
C ASP A 103 11.96 -2.54 14.58
N PHE A 104 11.73 -3.76 14.10
CA PHE A 104 11.33 -4.02 12.72
C PHE A 104 12.34 -3.62 11.62
N ARG A 105 13.62 -3.43 11.96
CA ARG A 105 14.66 -3.09 10.97
C ARG A 105 15.22 -4.36 10.30
N ALA A 106 15.02 -4.46 8.99
CA ALA A 106 15.38 -5.60 8.16
C ALA A 106 16.59 -5.34 7.24
N ASP A 107 17.04 -6.37 6.54
CA ASP A 107 18.06 -6.33 5.48
C ASP A 107 17.54 -5.76 4.15
N SER A 108 16.24 -5.46 4.08
CA SER A 108 15.62 -4.69 3.01
C SER A 108 14.88 -3.48 3.58
N THR A 109 14.98 -2.35 2.87
CA THR A 109 14.37 -1.09 3.34
C THR A 109 12.85 -1.06 3.20
N ASP A 110 12.29 -1.81 2.26
CA ASP A 110 10.84 -1.95 2.08
C ASP A 110 10.21 -2.79 3.19
N ASP A 111 10.81 -3.93 3.59
CA ASP A 111 10.36 -4.71 4.75
C ASP A 111 10.21 -3.82 5.98
N THR A 112 11.23 -3.01 6.27
CA THR A 112 11.19 -2.03 7.36
C THR A 112 10.07 -1.00 7.14
N GLY A 113 9.90 -0.50 5.91
CA GLY A 113 8.87 0.49 5.55
C GLY A 113 7.44 0.00 5.78
N TRP A 114 7.14 -1.27 5.53
CA TRP A 114 5.83 -1.86 5.80
C TRP A 114 5.47 -1.81 7.29
N TRP A 115 6.42 -2.15 8.15
CA TRP A 115 6.23 -2.10 9.60
C TRP A 115 6.17 -0.68 10.14
N ALA A 116 7.01 0.23 9.63
CA ALA A 116 6.99 1.64 10.02
C ALA A 116 5.62 2.28 9.77
N LEU A 117 5.00 2.00 8.61
CA LEU A 117 3.64 2.47 8.31
C LEU A 117 2.58 1.86 9.24
N ALA A 118 2.70 0.57 9.57
CA ALA A 118 1.84 -0.07 10.56
C ALA A 118 1.97 0.59 11.95
N MET A 119 3.17 1.03 12.33
CA MET A 119 3.40 1.74 13.59
C MET A 119 2.80 3.15 13.58
N VAL A 120 2.88 3.88 12.45
CA VAL A 120 2.14 5.14 12.28
C VAL A 120 0.64 4.91 12.42
N ARG A 121 0.09 3.85 11.80
CA ARG A 121 -1.34 3.53 11.90
C ARG A 121 -1.75 3.16 13.33
N LEU A 122 -0.91 2.43 14.03
CA LEU A 122 -1.14 2.05 15.42
C LEU A 122 -1.10 3.27 16.36
N TYR A 123 -0.21 4.23 16.10
CA TYR A 123 -0.25 5.55 16.76
C TYR A 123 -1.57 6.28 16.48
N GLN A 124 -2.05 6.32 15.24
CA GLN A 124 -3.33 6.97 14.93
C GLN A 124 -4.51 6.33 15.68
N LEU A 125 -4.49 5.00 15.81
CA LEU A 125 -5.53 4.21 16.48
C LEU A 125 -5.54 4.39 18.01
N THR A 126 -4.36 4.46 18.63
CA THR A 126 -4.18 4.39 20.10
C THR A 126 -3.76 5.71 20.74
N ARG A 127 -3.13 6.59 19.97
CA ARG A 127 -2.42 7.79 20.42
C ARG A 127 -1.28 7.53 21.40
N ASP A 128 -0.81 6.29 21.51
CA ASP A 128 0.36 5.94 22.33
C ASP A 128 1.65 6.37 21.58
N PRO A 129 2.42 7.32 22.13
CA PRO A 129 3.57 7.90 21.44
C PRO A 129 4.68 6.90 21.14
N LYS A 130 4.74 5.74 21.83
CA LYS A 130 5.80 4.75 21.59
C LYS A 130 5.80 4.24 20.15
N TYR A 131 4.62 4.09 19.53
CA TYR A 131 4.52 3.61 18.14
C TYR A 131 5.02 4.66 17.15
N LEU A 132 4.78 5.95 17.44
CA LEU A 132 5.34 7.03 16.64
C LEU A 132 6.85 7.13 16.82
N THR A 133 7.39 6.84 18.02
CA THR A 133 8.84 6.74 18.24
C THR A 133 9.46 5.63 17.37
N ILE A 134 8.90 4.42 17.38
CA ILE A 134 9.39 3.31 16.54
C ILE A 134 9.39 3.71 15.06
N ALA A 135 8.29 4.25 14.54
CA ALA A 135 8.20 4.68 13.15
C ALA A 135 9.25 5.74 12.76
N ARG A 136 9.67 6.60 13.70
CA ARG A 136 10.73 7.60 13.48
C ARG A 136 12.12 6.97 13.47
N GLU A 137 12.35 5.94 14.26
CA GLU A 137 13.61 5.21 14.28
C GLU A 137 13.76 4.35 13.02
N ASP A 138 12.66 3.77 12.54
CA ASP A 138 12.60 3.04 11.27
C ASP A 138 12.81 3.97 10.07
N GLU A 139 12.23 5.16 10.09
CA GLU A 139 12.52 6.20 9.09
C GLU A 139 14.01 6.54 9.07
N ALA A 140 14.63 6.74 10.24
CA ALA A 140 16.05 7.05 10.33
C ALA A 140 16.93 5.91 9.80
N TYR A 141 16.52 4.66 10.06
CA TYR A 141 17.17 3.47 9.52
C TYR A 141 17.08 3.42 7.99
N ILE A 142 15.87 3.55 7.42
CA ILE A 142 15.65 3.58 5.97
C ILE A 142 16.44 4.72 5.32
N TYR A 143 16.37 5.94 5.89
CA TYR A 143 17.08 7.09 5.36
C TYR A 143 18.60 6.94 5.41
N SER A 144 19.14 6.12 6.33
CA SER A 144 20.58 5.82 6.34
C SER A 144 21.07 5.12 5.05
N PHE A 145 20.13 4.59 4.25
CA PHE A 145 20.35 3.99 2.93
C PHE A 145 19.93 4.91 1.77
N TRP A 146 19.65 6.19 2.04
CA TRP A 146 19.60 7.21 1.00
C TRP A 146 20.98 7.38 0.38
N ASP A 147 21.10 7.05 -0.90
CA ASP A 147 22.38 7.06 -1.60
C ASP A 147 22.46 8.19 -2.63
N ASN A 148 23.32 9.17 -2.38
CA ASN A 148 23.62 10.25 -3.32
C ASN A 148 24.70 9.86 -4.35
N SER A 149 25.43 8.75 -4.16
CA SER A 149 26.55 8.37 -5.02
C SER A 149 26.08 7.79 -6.36
N THR A 150 24.91 7.15 -6.38
CA THR A 150 24.23 6.70 -7.60
C THR A 150 22.90 7.42 -7.76
N CYS A 151 22.49 7.71 -8.99
CA CYS A 151 21.17 8.26 -9.32
C CYS A 151 20.78 9.58 -8.64
N GLY A 152 21.77 10.32 -8.10
CA GLY A 152 21.55 11.62 -7.47
C GLY A 152 20.64 11.61 -6.24
N GLY A 153 20.43 10.43 -5.63
CA GLY A 153 19.50 10.24 -4.51
C GLY A 153 18.76 8.91 -4.58
N GLY A 154 17.77 8.75 -3.71
CA GLY A 154 16.93 7.57 -3.62
C GLY A 154 17.46 6.51 -2.64
N ILE A 155 16.53 5.78 -2.06
CA ILE A 155 16.73 4.70 -1.10
C ILE A 155 17.16 3.43 -1.84
N LEU A 156 18.22 2.78 -1.34
CA LEU A 156 18.61 1.44 -1.74
C LEU A 156 17.66 0.40 -1.14
N TRP A 157 17.23 -0.56 -1.95
CA TRP A 157 16.36 -1.65 -1.52
C TRP A 157 17.10 -2.67 -0.66
N ASP A 158 17.96 -3.46 -1.32
CA ASP A 158 18.72 -4.54 -0.71
C ASP A 158 19.98 -3.97 -0.03
N ILE A 159 19.99 -4.03 1.30
CA ILE A 159 21.04 -3.46 2.13
C ILE A 159 22.37 -4.24 2.01
N PRO A 160 22.38 -5.60 1.98
CA PRO A 160 23.61 -6.37 1.83
C PRO A 160 24.40 -6.05 0.54
N THR A 161 23.74 -6.07 -0.63
CA THR A 161 24.44 -5.87 -1.91
C THR A 161 24.50 -4.41 -2.33
N ARG A 162 23.61 -3.55 -1.83
CA ARG A 162 23.49 -2.13 -2.21
C ARG A 162 23.40 -1.92 -3.71
N SER A 163 22.75 -2.87 -4.40
CA SER A 163 22.83 -2.96 -5.85
C SER A 163 21.60 -2.43 -6.57
N TYR A 164 20.48 -2.15 -5.90
CA TYR A 164 19.22 -1.83 -6.56
C TYR A 164 18.43 -0.71 -5.86
N LYS A 165 17.85 0.19 -6.67
CA LYS A 165 16.88 1.20 -6.25
C LYS A 165 15.56 0.87 -6.93
N ASN A 166 14.66 0.26 -6.17
CA ASN A 166 13.33 -0.09 -6.64
C ASN A 166 12.33 1.03 -6.30
N ALA A 167 11.18 0.98 -6.94
CA ALA A 167 10.10 1.91 -6.67
C ALA A 167 9.57 1.76 -5.24
N ILE A 168 9.33 0.52 -4.80
CA ILE A 168 8.63 0.26 -3.53
C ILE A 168 9.34 0.84 -2.29
N SER A 169 10.67 0.71 -2.17
CA SER A 169 11.40 1.27 -1.01
C SER A 169 11.25 2.79 -0.94
N ASN A 170 11.25 3.45 -2.09
CA ASN A 170 11.15 4.91 -2.21
C ASN A 170 9.72 5.40 -2.01
N GLU A 171 8.71 4.69 -2.54
CA GLU A 171 7.30 4.99 -2.32
C GLU A 171 6.89 4.84 -0.85
N LEU A 172 7.36 3.78 -0.19
CA LEU A 172 7.14 3.57 1.24
C LEU A 172 7.78 4.68 2.07
N TYR A 173 9.01 5.08 1.71
CA TYR A 173 9.70 6.18 2.38
C TYR A 173 8.97 7.52 2.21
N LEU A 174 8.46 7.82 1.00
CA LEU A 174 7.61 8.98 0.74
C LEU A 174 6.37 8.97 1.63
N LYS A 175 5.65 7.84 1.64
CA LYS A 175 4.43 7.71 2.45
C LYS A 175 4.72 7.83 3.94
N LEU A 176 5.80 7.21 4.42
CA LEU A 176 6.21 7.25 5.83
C LEU A 176 6.54 8.68 6.26
N THR A 177 7.41 9.37 5.54
CA THR A 177 7.84 10.74 5.89
C THR A 177 6.70 11.75 5.84
N ALA A 178 5.83 11.68 4.81
CA ALA A 178 4.64 12.52 4.75
C ALA A 178 3.66 12.21 5.91
N SER A 179 3.47 10.93 6.25
CA SER A 179 2.61 10.54 7.36
C SER A 179 3.16 10.96 8.72
N LEU A 180 4.48 10.86 8.93
CA LEU A 180 5.15 11.34 10.14
C LEU A 180 4.96 12.84 10.32
N HIS A 181 5.16 13.62 9.26
CA HIS A 181 4.90 15.06 9.27
C HIS A 181 3.46 15.37 9.71
N ASN A 182 2.47 14.72 9.09
CA ASN A 182 1.05 14.93 9.38
C ASN A 182 0.66 14.55 10.83
N ASN A 183 1.46 13.72 11.51
CA ASN A 183 1.20 13.26 12.88
C ASN A 183 2.08 13.95 13.95
N ILE A 184 3.00 14.84 13.55
CA ILE A 184 3.88 15.56 14.48
C ILE A 184 3.61 17.07 14.37
N PRO A 185 3.02 17.70 15.40
CA PRO A 185 2.71 19.13 15.37
C PRO A 185 3.94 20.00 15.09
N ASN A 186 3.80 20.93 14.14
CA ASN A 186 4.85 21.87 13.71
C ASN A 186 6.12 21.21 13.15
N ASP A 187 6.08 19.93 12.78
CA ASP A 187 7.23 19.29 12.14
C ASP A 187 7.64 20.02 10.85
N LYS A 188 8.94 20.10 10.62
CA LYS A 188 9.54 20.55 9.36
C LYS A 188 10.57 19.58 8.83
N PHE A 189 11.03 18.66 9.68
CA PHE A 189 12.07 17.71 9.32
C PHE A 189 11.51 16.67 8.36
N TYR A 190 10.43 15.99 8.73
CA TYR A 190 9.83 14.96 7.87
C TYR A 190 9.15 15.56 6.64
N LEU A 191 8.61 16.79 6.72
CA LEU A 191 8.18 17.50 5.51
C LEU A 191 9.33 17.68 4.51
N SER A 192 10.52 18.09 4.98
CA SER A 192 11.68 18.25 4.09
C SER A 192 12.13 16.93 3.47
N ARG A 193 12.04 15.82 4.22
CA ARG A 193 12.31 14.47 3.70
C ARG A 193 11.32 14.05 2.64
N ALA A 194 10.03 14.25 2.89
CA ALA A 194 8.97 13.87 1.96
C ALA A 194 9.08 14.66 0.64
N LEU A 195 9.39 15.95 0.72
CA LEU A 195 9.63 16.78 -0.47
C LEU A 195 10.89 16.34 -1.22
N GLN A 196 11.98 16.03 -0.50
CA GLN A 196 13.22 15.52 -1.12
C GLN A 196 12.98 14.21 -1.88
N GLU A 197 12.30 13.25 -1.23
CA GLU A 197 11.94 11.97 -1.83
C GLU A 197 11.05 12.18 -3.05
N TRP A 198 9.97 12.96 -2.94
CA TRP A 198 9.06 13.17 -4.06
C TRP A 198 9.74 13.82 -5.27
N GLU A 199 10.57 14.85 -5.05
CA GLU A 199 11.30 15.48 -6.14
C GLU A 199 12.26 14.50 -6.83
N TRP A 200 12.91 13.63 -6.07
CA TRP A 200 13.76 12.58 -6.64
C TRP A 200 12.94 11.52 -7.40
N PHE A 201 11.88 10.98 -6.79
CA PHE A 201 11.05 9.93 -7.38
C PHE A 201 10.42 10.39 -8.70
N LYS A 202 9.84 11.59 -8.70
CA LYS A 202 9.26 12.22 -9.90
C LYS A 202 10.29 12.41 -11.02
N ALA A 203 11.55 12.69 -10.68
CA ALA A 203 12.64 12.87 -11.64
C ALA A 203 13.32 11.56 -12.09
N SER A 204 13.13 10.46 -11.36
CA SER A 204 13.77 9.16 -11.62
C SER A 204 13.39 8.54 -12.97
N GLY A 205 12.23 8.90 -13.51
CA GLY A 205 11.64 8.31 -14.70
C GLY A 205 10.90 6.99 -14.47
N MET A 206 10.77 6.51 -13.23
CA MET A 206 10.03 5.27 -12.92
C MET A 206 8.53 5.37 -13.24
N ILE A 207 7.93 6.57 -13.12
CA ILE A 207 6.61 6.86 -13.69
C ILE A 207 6.77 6.96 -15.21
N ASN A 208 6.31 5.93 -15.93
CA ASN A 208 6.49 5.82 -17.37
C ASN A 208 5.43 6.59 -18.17
N SER A 209 5.58 6.55 -19.50
CA SER A 209 4.68 7.24 -20.44
C SER A 209 3.22 6.77 -20.41
N ALA A 210 2.92 5.61 -19.83
CA ALA A 210 1.56 5.11 -19.60
C ALA A 210 0.98 5.57 -18.25
N ASN A 211 1.69 6.42 -17.50
CA ASN A 211 1.39 6.78 -16.11
C ASN A 211 1.37 5.58 -15.15
N LEU A 212 2.18 4.55 -15.43
CA LEU A 212 2.41 3.43 -14.53
C LEU A 212 3.84 3.50 -13.98
N VAL A 213 4.04 2.99 -12.78
CA VAL A 213 5.32 2.89 -12.11
C VAL A 213 5.99 1.56 -12.44
N ASN A 214 7.15 1.61 -13.09
CA ASN A 214 8.01 0.44 -13.28
C ASN A 214 8.78 0.10 -12.00
N ASP A 215 9.19 -1.16 -11.89
CA ASP A 215 9.80 -1.74 -10.69
C ASP A 215 11.02 -0.99 -10.12
N GLY A 216 11.82 -0.33 -10.96
CA GLY A 216 12.99 0.36 -10.45
C GLY A 216 13.91 0.95 -11.50
N LEU A 217 15.14 1.22 -11.07
CA LEU A 217 16.19 1.77 -11.91
C LEU A 217 17.24 0.71 -12.23
N SER A 218 17.72 0.72 -13.47
CA SER A 218 18.99 0.07 -13.79
C SER A 218 20.11 0.88 -13.14
N THR A 219 20.72 0.32 -12.11
CA THR A 219 21.78 0.94 -11.28
C THR A 219 23.18 0.46 -11.67
N GLN A 220 23.29 -0.48 -12.60
CA GLN A 220 24.58 -0.93 -13.14
C GLN A 220 25.16 0.15 -14.07
N GLY A 221 26.27 0.77 -13.66
CA GLY A 221 26.92 1.88 -14.38
C GLY A 221 26.45 3.27 -13.91
N THR A 222 26.74 4.32 -14.67
CA THR A 222 26.28 5.71 -14.39
C THR A 222 24.89 6.01 -14.95
N THR A 223 24.27 5.07 -15.66
CA THR A 223 22.98 5.26 -16.33
C THR A 223 21.84 4.87 -15.42
N CYS A 224 21.42 5.81 -14.56
CA CYS A 224 20.21 5.68 -13.75
C CYS A 224 18.97 5.89 -14.61
N ILE A 225 18.57 4.83 -15.28
CA ILE A 225 17.43 4.81 -16.19
C ILE A 225 16.37 3.88 -15.65
N ASN A 226 15.10 4.24 -15.87
CA ASN A 226 13.99 3.33 -15.64
C ASN A 226 14.27 1.99 -16.34
N ASN A 227 14.19 0.90 -15.59
CA ASN A 227 14.48 -0.44 -16.08
C ASN A 227 13.40 -1.01 -17.03
N GLY A 228 12.25 -0.34 -17.15
CA GLY A 228 11.10 -0.83 -17.92
C GLY A 228 10.49 -2.12 -17.33
N GLY A 229 10.78 -2.42 -16.07
CA GLY A 229 10.38 -3.64 -15.37
C GLY A 229 8.87 -3.71 -15.10
N THR A 230 8.45 -4.80 -14.46
CA THR A 230 7.02 -5.07 -14.21
C THR A 230 6.34 -3.92 -13.47
N THR A 231 5.13 -3.56 -13.90
CA THR A 231 4.27 -2.59 -13.22
C THR A 231 3.36 -3.32 -12.23
N TYR A 232 3.92 -3.81 -11.13
CA TYR A 232 3.16 -4.51 -10.07
C TYR A 232 2.12 -3.57 -9.44
N THR A 233 0.95 -4.09 -9.02
CA THR A 233 -0.13 -3.18 -8.57
C THR A 233 0.23 -2.41 -7.30
N TYR A 234 1.06 -2.97 -6.41
CA TYR A 234 1.48 -2.30 -5.17
C TYR A 234 2.30 -1.02 -5.41
N ASN A 235 3.19 -0.99 -6.42
CA ASN A 235 3.94 0.21 -6.80
C ASN A 235 2.98 1.31 -7.30
N GLN A 236 1.88 0.88 -7.93
CA GLN A 236 0.85 1.82 -8.37
C GLN A 236 -0.01 2.31 -7.21
N GLY A 237 0.02 1.62 -6.08
CA GLY A 237 -0.78 1.87 -4.90
C GLY A 237 -0.07 2.77 -3.90
N VAL A 238 1.11 2.36 -3.43
CA VAL A 238 1.83 3.07 -2.36
C VAL A 238 2.12 4.51 -2.77
N ILE A 239 2.46 4.75 -4.04
CA ILE A 239 2.63 6.11 -4.55
C ILE A 239 1.36 6.97 -4.43
N LEU A 240 0.15 6.40 -4.59
CA LEU A 240 -1.11 7.14 -4.39
C LEU A 240 -1.25 7.61 -2.94
N GLY A 241 -0.98 6.69 -1.99
CA GLY A 241 -1.02 7.00 -0.57
C GLY A 241 0.05 8.01 -0.17
N GLY A 242 1.26 7.89 -0.71
CA GLY A 242 2.36 8.85 -0.49
C GLY A 242 2.00 10.25 -0.99
N LEU A 243 1.47 10.36 -2.21
CA LEU A 243 1.03 11.64 -2.78
C LEU A 243 -0.18 12.22 -2.05
N ALA A 244 -1.12 11.40 -1.59
CA ALA A 244 -2.24 11.83 -0.76
C ALA A 244 -1.76 12.41 0.57
N GLN A 245 -0.84 11.74 1.26
CA GLN A 245 -0.26 12.23 2.52
C GLN A 245 0.55 13.51 2.31
N LEU A 246 1.33 13.61 1.22
CA LEU A 246 2.09 14.81 0.91
C LEU A 246 1.17 15.99 0.51
N TYR A 247 0.04 15.71 -0.15
CA TYR A 247 -0.99 16.72 -0.38
C TYR A 247 -1.55 17.25 0.94
N MET A 248 -1.89 16.37 1.89
CA MET A 248 -2.35 16.80 3.21
C MET A 248 -1.31 17.67 3.95
N ALA A 249 -0.02 17.40 3.72
CA ALA A 249 1.09 18.15 4.31
C ALA A 249 1.31 19.55 3.68
N THR A 250 1.01 19.71 2.38
CA THR A 250 1.45 20.87 1.59
C THR A 250 0.31 21.69 0.98
N GLY A 251 -0.84 21.08 0.71
CA GLY A 251 -1.92 21.63 -0.10
C GLY A 251 -1.63 21.71 -1.61
N ASP A 252 -0.54 21.08 -2.10
CA ASP A 252 -0.18 21.13 -3.52
C ASP A 252 -1.05 20.20 -4.38
N GLN A 253 -1.97 20.80 -5.13
CA GLN A 253 -2.92 20.09 -5.98
C GLN A 253 -2.27 19.21 -7.06
N SER A 254 -1.06 19.54 -7.51
CA SER A 254 -0.35 18.77 -8.55
C SER A 254 -0.03 17.34 -8.11
N LEU A 255 0.04 17.09 -6.80
CA LEU A 255 0.20 15.78 -6.19
C LEU A 255 -1.04 14.91 -6.45
N LEU A 256 -2.24 15.46 -6.24
CA LEU A 256 -3.51 14.77 -6.50
C LEU A 256 -3.73 14.52 -7.99
N GLU A 257 -3.36 15.48 -8.84
CA GLU A 257 -3.44 15.28 -10.29
C GLU A 257 -2.54 14.12 -10.75
N THR A 258 -1.36 14.00 -10.16
CA THR A 258 -0.43 12.90 -10.47
C THR A 258 -0.94 11.57 -9.96
N ALA A 259 -1.43 11.52 -8.72
CA ALA A 259 -2.03 10.33 -8.15
C ALA A 259 -3.25 9.87 -8.99
N CYS A 260 -4.10 10.79 -9.42
CA CYS A 260 -5.26 10.44 -10.25
C CYS A 260 -4.85 9.87 -11.62
N ARG A 261 -3.84 10.44 -12.29
CA ARG A 261 -3.36 9.88 -13.56
C ARG A 261 -2.86 8.45 -13.42
N ILE A 262 -2.21 8.12 -12.30
CA ILE A 262 -1.74 6.75 -12.01
C ILE A 262 -2.93 5.83 -11.72
N ALA A 263 -3.85 6.25 -10.85
CA ALA A 263 -5.05 5.48 -10.52
C ALA A 263 -5.90 5.20 -11.78
N ASP A 264 -6.15 6.22 -12.61
CA ASP A 264 -6.86 6.10 -13.88
C ASP A 264 -6.17 5.15 -14.86
N ALA A 265 -4.83 5.18 -14.93
CA ALA A 265 -4.05 4.27 -15.74
C ALA A 265 -4.19 2.82 -15.27
N VAL A 266 -4.23 2.56 -13.96
CA VAL A 266 -4.47 1.22 -13.43
C VAL A 266 -5.86 0.72 -13.78
N ILE A 267 -6.91 1.47 -13.41
CA ILE A 267 -8.31 0.99 -13.56
C ILE A 267 -8.73 0.82 -15.03
N SER A 268 -8.06 1.50 -15.96
CA SER A 268 -8.28 1.36 -17.41
C SER A 268 -7.31 0.40 -18.10
N SER A 269 -6.32 -0.12 -17.38
CA SER A 269 -5.29 -0.99 -17.96
C SER A 269 -5.86 -2.36 -18.34
N PRO A 270 -5.69 -2.82 -19.58
CA PRO A 270 -6.04 -4.19 -19.95
C PRO A 270 -5.12 -5.24 -19.29
N LEU A 271 -3.98 -4.82 -18.74
CA LEU A 271 -3.04 -5.69 -18.02
C LEU A 271 -3.36 -5.77 -16.53
N LEU A 272 -3.64 -4.63 -15.90
CA LEU A 272 -3.82 -4.55 -14.45
C LEU A 272 -5.29 -4.61 -14.03
N SER A 273 -6.21 -4.30 -14.94
CA SER A 273 -7.66 -4.33 -14.70
C SER A 273 -8.42 -4.94 -15.89
N PRO A 274 -8.04 -6.15 -16.38
CA PRO A 274 -8.75 -6.79 -17.48
C PRO A 274 -10.25 -6.96 -17.14
N ASN A 275 -11.11 -6.51 -18.05
CA ASN A 275 -12.57 -6.48 -17.84
C ASN A 275 -13.01 -5.71 -16.58
N GLY A 276 -12.18 -4.77 -16.10
CA GLY A 276 -12.44 -3.96 -14.92
C GLY A 276 -12.11 -4.65 -13.59
N ILE A 277 -11.44 -5.81 -13.57
CA ILE A 277 -11.06 -6.52 -12.34
C ILE A 277 -9.55 -6.48 -12.13
N LEU A 278 -9.12 -5.98 -10.97
CA LEU A 278 -7.72 -5.85 -10.59
C LEU A 278 -7.01 -7.20 -10.61
N THR A 279 -5.89 -7.25 -11.31
CA THR A 279 -5.13 -8.46 -11.64
C THR A 279 -3.64 -8.16 -11.54
N GLU A 280 -2.86 -9.04 -10.91
CA GLU A 280 -1.39 -8.96 -10.97
C GLU A 280 -0.86 -9.45 -12.32
N PRO A 281 0.21 -8.84 -12.87
CA PRO A 281 0.83 -9.31 -14.11
C PRO A 281 1.23 -10.80 -14.09
N CYS A 282 1.55 -11.36 -12.92
CA CYS A 282 1.93 -12.77 -12.77
C CYS A 282 0.75 -13.76 -12.78
N GLU A 283 -0.50 -13.29 -12.65
CA GLU A 283 -1.69 -14.15 -12.59
C GLU A 283 -1.94 -14.87 -13.92
N ALA A 284 -1.72 -14.18 -15.04
CA ALA A 284 -1.97 -14.73 -16.37
C ALA A 284 -1.03 -15.89 -16.73
N THR A 285 0.18 -15.90 -16.18
CA THR A 285 1.19 -16.95 -16.40
C THR A 285 1.25 -17.98 -15.28
N GLU A 286 0.48 -17.78 -14.20
CA GLU A 286 0.51 -18.61 -12.99
C GLU A 286 1.91 -18.73 -12.38
N THR A 287 2.69 -17.65 -12.45
CA THR A 287 4.08 -17.58 -11.97
C THR A 287 4.26 -16.58 -10.82
N CYS A 288 3.19 -16.26 -10.09
CA CYS A 288 3.31 -15.40 -8.92
C CYS A 288 4.20 -16.08 -7.87
N ASP A 289 5.19 -15.33 -7.39
CA ASP A 289 5.93 -15.70 -6.19
C ASP A 289 5.04 -15.53 -4.94
N PRO A 290 5.54 -15.88 -3.74
CA PRO A 290 4.76 -15.73 -2.51
C PRO A 290 4.38 -14.28 -2.15
N ASP A 291 5.01 -13.27 -2.75
CA ASP A 291 4.77 -11.86 -2.46
C ASP A 291 3.63 -11.28 -3.30
N GLY A 292 3.61 -11.62 -4.60
CA GLY A 292 2.63 -11.15 -5.58
C GLY A 292 1.17 -11.12 -5.08
N PRO A 293 0.66 -12.18 -4.41
CA PRO A 293 -0.72 -12.20 -3.94
C PRO A 293 -1.10 -11.12 -2.92
N ALA A 294 -0.15 -10.47 -2.25
CA ALA A 294 -0.41 -9.38 -1.31
C ALA A 294 -0.57 -8.00 -2.01
N PHE A 295 -0.08 -7.86 -3.25
CA PHE A 295 0.09 -6.55 -3.89
C PHE A 295 -1.23 -5.84 -4.21
N LYS A 296 -2.24 -6.57 -4.68
CA LYS A 296 -3.58 -6.01 -4.93
C LYS A 296 -4.22 -5.39 -3.70
N GLY A 297 -4.02 -6.00 -2.53
CA GLY A 297 -4.44 -5.46 -1.24
C GLY A 297 -3.81 -4.12 -0.93
N VAL A 298 -2.52 -3.99 -1.20
CA VAL A 298 -1.78 -2.74 -1.05
C VAL A 298 -2.32 -1.68 -2.00
N PHE A 299 -2.60 -2.02 -3.25
CA PHE A 299 -3.19 -1.08 -4.20
C PHE A 299 -4.50 -0.49 -3.68
N VAL A 300 -5.48 -1.34 -3.36
CA VAL A 300 -6.84 -0.89 -3.04
C VAL A 300 -6.93 -0.11 -1.72
N ARG A 301 -6.08 -0.41 -0.73
CA ARG A 301 -6.04 0.40 0.50
C ARG A 301 -5.56 1.84 0.24
N ASN A 302 -4.56 2.00 -0.62
CA ASN A 302 -4.05 3.33 -0.95
C ASN A 302 -4.98 4.07 -1.92
N LEU A 303 -5.70 3.33 -2.77
CA LEU A 303 -6.76 3.90 -3.59
C LEU A 303 -7.90 4.46 -2.72
N ASP A 304 -8.31 3.76 -1.64
CA ASP A 304 -9.28 4.28 -0.67
C ASP A 304 -8.75 5.55 0.04
N GLU A 305 -7.49 5.58 0.45
CA GLU A 305 -6.88 6.79 1.04
C GLU A 305 -6.96 8.00 0.09
N LEU A 306 -6.64 7.82 -1.20
CA LEU A 306 -6.77 8.86 -2.22
C LEU A 306 -8.23 9.24 -2.46
N ASP A 307 -9.11 8.25 -2.63
CA ASP A 307 -10.54 8.45 -2.89
C ASP A 307 -11.23 9.26 -1.79
N ASN A 308 -10.83 9.05 -0.52
CA ASN A 308 -11.40 9.74 0.63
C ASN A 308 -11.07 11.24 0.70
N ILE A 309 -9.99 11.69 0.05
CA ILE A 309 -9.61 13.10 0.02
C ILE A 309 -10.02 13.81 -1.28
N LEU A 310 -10.56 13.07 -2.25
CA LEU A 310 -11.04 13.61 -3.51
C LEU A 310 -12.53 13.96 -3.46
N PRO A 311 -12.94 15.09 -4.04
CA PRO A 311 -14.35 15.42 -4.18
C PRO A 311 -15.11 14.34 -4.98
N GLY A 312 -16.20 13.83 -4.40
CA GLY A 312 -17.11 12.92 -5.08
C GLY A 312 -16.67 11.46 -5.15
N HIS A 313 -15.54 11.09 -4.52
CA HIS A 313 -15.09 9.69 -4.37
C HIS A 313 -15.09 8.91 -5.72
N PRO A 314 -14.33 9.38 -6.73
CA PRO A 314 -14.41 8.85 -8.10
C PRO A 314 -14.04 7.36 -8.22
N TYR A 315 -13.28 6.80 -7.28
CA TYR A 315 -12.82 5.41 -7.31
C TYR A 315 -13.68 4.46 -6.48
N ARG A 316 -14.65 4.97 -5.71
CA ARG A 316 -15.56 4.17 -4.88
C ARG A 316 -16.27 3.08 -5.67
N ARG A 317 -16.71 3.38 -6.91
CA ARG A 317 -17.38 2.41 -7.77
C ARG A 317 -16.43 1.26 -8.14
N TYR A 318 -15.19 1.56 -8.51
CA TYR A 318 -14.20 0.55 -8.86
C TYR A 318 -13.94 -0.41 -7.69
N LEU A 319 -13.73 0.12 -6.48
CA LEU A 319 -13.56 -0.68 -5.25
C LEU A 319 -14.77 -1.60 -5.00
N ASN A 320 -15.99 -1.09 -5.14
CA ASN A 320 -17.22 -1.88 -4.97
C ASN A 320 -17.38 -2.98 -6.02
N ASP A 321 -16.95 -2.73 -7.25
CA ASP A 321 -16.97 -3.72 -8.33
C ASP A 321 -15.94 -4.84 -8.07
N GLN A 322 -14.76 -4.52 -7.52
CA GLN A 322 -13.79 -5.52 -7.06
C GLN A 322 -14.39 -6.41 -5.96
N VAL A 323 -15.02 -5.81 -4.94
CA VAL A 323 -15.65 -6.59 -3.84
C VAL A 323 -16.70 -7.55 -4.39
N ARG A 324 -17.55 -7.09 -5.33
CA ARG A 324 -18.58 -7.95 -5.92
C ARG A 324 -17.97 -9.14 -6.64
N SER A 325 -16.94 -8.93 -7.46
CA SER A 325 -16.25 -10.00 -8.19
C SER A 325 -15.60 -10.98 -7.22
N MET A 326 -14.74 -10.48 -6.32
CA MET A 326 -14.00 -11.31 -5.37
C MET A 326 -14.93 -12.12 -4.46
N TYR A 327 -16.00 -11.51 -3.95
CA TYR A 327 -16.97 -12.20 -3.10
C TYR A 327 -17.67 -13.36 -3.80
N THR A 328 -17.99 -13.20 -5.07
CA THR A 328 -18.80 -14.18 -5.82
C THR A 328 -17.96 -15.27 -6.47
N ALA A 329 -16.75 -14.95 -6.90
CA ALA A 329 -15.94 -15.81 -7.76
C ALA A 329 -14.67 -16.35 -7.09
N ASP A 330 -14.16 -15.66 -6.06
CA ASP A 330 -12.85 -15.90 -5.46
C ASP A 330 -12.91 -16.16 -3.95
N ARG A 331 -13.99 -16.82 -3.52
CA ARG A 331 -14.25 -17.08 -2.10
C ARG A 331 -14.73 -18.51 -1.89
N ASN A 332 -14.23 -19.18 -0.86
CA ASN A 332 -14.74 -20.47 -0.42
C ASN A 332 -15.80 -20.37 0.70
N SER A 333 -16.39 -21.50 1.10
CA SER A 333 -17.45 -21.56 2.12
C SER A 333 -17.01 -21.12 3.52
N SER A 334 -15.70 -21.05 3.77
CA SER A 334 -15.10 -20.66 5.06
C SER A 334 -14.56 -19.22 5.04
N ASN A 335 -14.98 -18.41 4.07
CA ASN A 335 -14.63 -16.99 3.94
C ASN A 335 -13.14 -16.73 3.71
N PHE A 336 -12.41 -17.74 3.21
CA PHE A 336 -11.11 -17.51 2.62
C PHE A 336 -11.27 -17.03 1.19
N TYR A 337 -10.36 -16.14 0.80
CA TYR A 337 -10.29 -15.56 -0.53
C TYR A 337 -8.98 -15.96 -1.21
N GLY A 338 -9.05 -16.06 -2.54
CA GLY A 338 -7.93 -16.46 -3.38
C GLY A 338 -7.13 -15.29 -3.94
N LEU A 339 -6.28 -15.60 -4.91
CA LEU A 339 -5.54 -14.61 -5.69
C LEU A 339 -6.40 -13.98 -6.78
N LYS A 340 -7.16 -14.80 -7.51
CA LYS A 340 -7.83 -14.40 -8.75
C LYS A 340 -9.18 -13.79 -8.43
N TRP A 341 -9.28 -12.48 -8.25
CA TRP A 341 -10.55 -11.79 -7.88
C TRP A 341 -11.67 -11.94 -8.92
N ALA A 342 -11.35 -12.32 -10.16
CA ALA A 342 -12.31 -12.71 -11.19
C ALA A 342 -12.75 -14.20 -11.11
N GLY A 343 -12.17 -14.95 -10.18
CA GLY A 343 -12.32 -16.38 -9.97
C GLY A 343 -11.52 -17.26 -10.94
N PRO A 344 -11.55 -18.58 -10.72
CA PRO A 344 -12.06 -19.21 -9.50
C PRO A 344 -11.10 -19.05 -8.31
N PHE A 345 -11.61 -19.25 -7.09
CA PHE A 345 -10.79 -19.45 -5.89
C PHE A 345 -9.68 -20.47 -6.15
N ASP A 346 -8.44 -20.11 -5.80
CA ASP A 346 -7.27 -20.97 -5.96
C ASP A 346 -6.90 -21.71 -4.67
N GLN A 347 -6.40 -21.00 -3.65
CA GLN A 347 -5.92 -21.58 -2.40
C GLN A 347 -5.99 -20.60 -1.22
N THR A 348 -5.85 -21.12 -0.01
CA THR A 348 -5.79 -20.33 1.22
C THR A 348 -4.34 -19.97 1.55
N GLU A 349 -4.02 -18.68 1.60
CA GLU A 349 -2.70 -18.17 2.00
C GLU A 349 -2.83 -16.76 2.57
N ILE A 350 -1.98 -16.39 3.54
CA ILE A 350 -2.09 -15.10 4.22
C ILE A 350 -2.04 -13.91 3.25
N ALA A 351 -1.16 -13.94 2.25
CA ALA A 351 -1.02 -12.85 1.28
C ALA A 351 -2.34 -12.59 0.52
N ARG A 352 -3.05 -13.65 0.12
CA ARG A 352 -4.38 -13.58 -0.52
C ARG A 352 -5.44 -13.05 0.43
N GLN A 353 -5.47 -13.60 1.64
CA GLN A 353 -6.47 -13.23 2.63
C GLN A 353 -6.32 -11.77 3.08
N THR A 354 -5.09 -11.31 3.33
CA THR A 354 -4.79 -9.92 3.65
C THR A 354 -5.15 -8.98 2.50
N SER A 355 -4.95 -9.40 1.24
CA SER A 355 -5.42 -8.66 0.07
C SER A 355 -6.93 -8.47 0.06
N ALA A 356 -7.68 -9.54 0.30
CA ALA A 356 -9.13 -9.49 0.37
C ALA A 356 -9.66 -8.64 1.54
N VAL A 357 -9.05 -8.77 2.72
CA VAL A 357 -9.38 -7.95 3.89
C VAL A 357 -9.15 -6.48 3.58
N SER A 358 -8.02 -6.13 2.96
CA SER A 358 -7.72 -4.74 2.57
C SER A 358 -8.76 -4.18 1.61
N LEU A 359 -9.20 -4.98 0.63
CA LEU A 359 -10.27 -4.56 -0.29
C LEU A 359 -11.61 -4.37 0.43
N LEU A 360 -12.01 -5.32 1.27
CA LEU A 360 -13.27 -5.24 2.00
C LEU A 360 -13.29 -4.04 2.96
N VAL A 361 -12.18 -3.77 3.64
CA VAL A 361 -12.02 -2.57 4.48
C VAL A 361 -12.05 -1.30 3.64
N ALA A 362 -11.34 -1.24 2.51
CA ALA A 362 -11.35 -0.10 1.59
C ALA A 362 -12.79 0.26 1.14
N ALA A 363 -13.59 -0.76 0.82
CA ALA A 363 -14.95 -0.58 0.34
C ALA A 363 -16.00 -0.33 1.44
N LEU A 364 -15.71 -0.57 2.72
CA LEU A 364 -16.64 -0.25 3.82
C LEU A 364 -17.02 1.24 3.78
N GLU A 365 -18.31 1.53 3.87
CA GLU A 365 -18.81 2.89 4.14
C GLU A 365 -18.58 3.21 5.62
N GLY A 366 -18.06 4.41 5.89
CA GLY A 366 -17.75 4.91 7.25
C GLY A 366 -18.92 5.63 7.90
#